data_AF-A0A538KXM5-F1
#
_entry.id   AF-A0A538KXM5-F1
#
_cell.length_a   1.000
_cell.length_b   1.000
_cell.length_c   1.000
_cell.angle_alpha   90.00
_cell.angle_beta   90.00
_cell.angle_gamma   90.00
#
_symmetry.space_group_name_H-M   'P 1'
#
loop_
_entity.id
_entity.type
_entity.pdbx_description
1 polymer ?
#
loop_
_entity_poly.entity_id
_entity_poly.type
_entity_poly.pdbx_seq_one_letter_code
_entity_poly.pdbx_strand_id
1 'polypeptide(L)'
;MFERRSEMELCASIDEARRRWDVLKHPFYERWERGALTREELAFYAGEYRHAVVAVAHAAAAAGDGEHAREEAEHVALWEEFAAAVEAPLDREPTPETADCAAAWSPDERFRALAVLYAVESAQPAISRTKLAGLVEHYGFDGDDRAAEYFRLHAERDLEHARASREALAEAPAARRAELLAVAERALEANWRLLDGVERAA
;
A
#
# COMPACT_ATOMS: atom_id res chain seq x y z
N MET A 1 -28.02 -5.00 16.15
CA MET A 1 -27.28 -6.30 16.15
C MET A 1 -27.06 -6.84 14.74
N PHE A 2 -28.02 -6.66 13.81
CA PHE A 2 -27.86 -7.01 12.39
C PHE A 2 -26.82 -6.14 11.65
N GLU A 3 -26.76 -4.84 11.91
CA GLU A 3 -25.76 -3.94 11.28
C GLU A 3 -24.32 -4.30 11.66
N ARG A 4 -24.02 -4.57 12.94
CA ARG A 4 -22.70 -5.06 13.39
C ARG A 4 -22.30 -6.44 12.84
N ARG A 5 -23.28 -7.32 12.53
CA ARG A 5 -23.01 -8.60 11.86
C ARG A 5 -22.66 -8.40 10.38
N SER A 6 -23.28 -7.42 9.73
CA SER A 6 -23.06 -7.10 8.32
C SER A 6 -21.77 -6.31 8.07
N GLU A 7 -21.33 -5.49 9.03
CA GLU A 7 -20.02 -4.82 9.01
C GLU A 7 -18.86 -5.82 9.01
N MET A 8 -18.93 -6.82 9.89
CA MET A 8 -17.94 -7.90 9.95
C MET A 8 -17.85 -8.68 8.63
N GLU A 9 -18.89 -8.69 7.79
CA GLU A 9 -18.87 -9.37 6.50
C GLU A 9 -18.01 -8.65 5.45
N LEU A 10 -18.09 -7.31 5.33
CA LEU A 10 -17.33 -6.59 4.28
C LEU A 10 -15.81 -6.67 4.53
N CYS A 11 -15.35 -6.28 5.71
CA CYS A 11 -13.91 -6.30 6.02
C CYS A 11 -13.35 -7.73 5.99
N ALA A 12 -14.13 -8.73 6.43
CA ALA A 12 -13.71 -10.13 6.32
C ALA A 12 -13.60 -10.61 4.86
N SER A 13 -14.49 -10.15 3.97
CA SER A 13 -14.39 -10.42 2.53
C SER A 13 -13.17 -9.72 1.90
N ILE A 14 -12.85 -8.50 2.33
CA ILE A 14 -11.63 -7.81 1.90
C ILE A 14 -10.39 -8.58 2.41
N ASP A 15 -10.40 -9.07 3.66
CA ASP A 15 -9.31 -9.91 4.19
C ASP A 15 -9.13 -11.20 3.40
N GLU A 16 -10.21 -11.76 2.85
CA GLU A 16 -10.14 -12.91 1.95
C GLU A 16 -9.53 -12.55 0.60
N ALA A 17 -9.96 -11.45 -0.02
CA ALA A 17 -9.35 -10.95 -1.25
C ALA A 17 -7.86 -10.66 -1.05
N ARG A 18 -7.46 -10.09 0.10
CA ARG A 18 -6.07 -9.83 0.47
C ARG A 18 -5.22 -11.09 0.54
N ARG A 19 -5.79 -12.23 0.97
CA ARG A 19 -5.08 -13.53 0.95
C ARG A 19 -4.87 -14.07 -0.47
N ARG A 20 -5.77 -13.74 -1.41
CA ARG A 20 -5.65 -14.12 -2.83
C ARG A 20 -4.62 -13.25 -3.55
N TRP A 21 -4.61 -11.95 -3.26
CA TRP A 21 -3.73 -10.94 -3.84
C TRP A 21 -2.61 -10.53 -2.87
N ASP A 22 -2.05 -11.51 -2.18
CA ASP A 22 -1.01 -11.30 -1.17
C ASP A 22 0.33 -11.03 -1.85
N VAL A 23 0.72 -9.75 -1.96
CA VAL A 23 1.95 -9.35 -2.65
C VAL A 23 3.21 -9.96 -2.04
N LEU A 24 3.20 -10.39 -0.76
CA LEU A 24 4.35 -11.09 -0.17
C LEU A 24 4.59 -12.47 -0.80
N LYS A 25 3.65 -12.99 -1.60
CA LYS A 25 3.81 -14.21 -2.40
C LYS A 25 4.16 -13.93 -3.86
N HIS A 26 4.35 -12.66 -4.22
CA HIS A 26 4.76 -12.27 -5.55
C HIS A 26 6.25 -12.61 -5.76
N PRO A 27 6.68 -13.07 -6.96
CA PRO A 27 8.11 -13.34 -7.25
C PRO A 27 9.07 -12.20 -6.88
N PHE A 28 8.63 -10.95 -7.08
CA PHE A 28 9.34 -9.76 -6.59
C PHE A 28 9.74 -9.84 -5.10
N TYR A 29 8.81 -10.23 -4.21
CA TYR A 29 9.12 -10.35 -2.78
C TYR A 29 9.97 -11.59 -2.48
N GLU A 30 9.81 -12.70 -3.21
CA GLU A 30 10.72 -13.85 -3.08
C GLU A 30 12.17 -13.46 -3.42
N ARG A 31 12.36 -12.60 -4.42
CA ARG A 31 13.69 -12.04 -4.76
C ARG A 31 14.16 -11.05 -3.71
N TRP A 32 13.26 -10.17 -3.25
CA TRP A 32 13.55 -9.18 -2.21
C TRP A 32 14.13 -9.85 -0.96
N GLU A 33 13.41 -10.85 -0.42
CA GLU A 33 13.76 -11.60 0.80
C GLU A 33 15.01 -12.47 0.65
N ARG A 34 15.52 -12.65 -0.57
CA ARG A 34 16.75 -13.40 -0.86
C ARG A 34 17.93 -12.50 -1.20
N GLY A 35 17.75 -11.18 -1.18
CA GLY A 35 18.80 -10.24 -1.60
C GLY A 35 19.12 -10.33 -3.09
N ALA A 36 18.16 -10.75 -3.92
CA ALA A 36 18.37 -11.05 -5.34
C ALA A 36 17.96 -9.91 -6.28
N LEU A 37 17.63 -8.72 -5.73
CA LEU A 37 17.44 -7.51 -6.51
C LEU A 37 18.77 -6.78 -6.69
N THR A 38 19.04 -6.28 -7.89
CA THR A 38 20.16 -5.34 -8.10
C THR A 38 19.79 -3.96 -7.56
N ARG A 39 20.79 -3.08 -7.49
CA ARG A 39 20.59 -1.70 -7.06
C ARG A 39 19.67 -0.95 -8.03
N GLU A 40 19.81 -1.19 -9.33
CA GLU A 40 18.98 -0.60 -10.37
C GLU A 40 17.52 -1.06 -10.27
N GLU A 41 17.28 -2.34 -9.98
CA GLU A 41 15.92 -2.87 -9.79
C GLU A 41 15.26 -2.30 -8.54
N LEU A 42 16.01 -2.18 -7.43
CA LEU A 42 15.53 -1.55 -6.20
C LEU A 42 15.20 -0.06 -6.40
N ALA A 43 16.06 0.65 -7.14
CA ALA A 43 15.85 2.06 -7.51
C ALA A 43 14.61 2.22 -8.40
N PHE A 44 14.45 1.34 -9.39
CA PHE A 44 13.29 1.34 -10.28
C PHE A 44 11.99 1.08 -9.51
N TYR A 45 11.99 0.07 -8.63
CA TYR A 45 10.87 -0.21 -7.73
C TYR A 45 10.49 1.01 -6.87
N ALA A 46 11.48 1.67 -6.26
CA ALA A 46 11.23 2.83 -5.42
C ALA A 46 10.59 4.01 -6.18
N GLY A 47 11.00 4.22 -7.43
CA GLY A 47 10.40 5.20 -8.33
C GLY A 47 8.95 4.86 -8.68
N GLU A 48 8.69 3.63 -9.14
CA GLU A 48 7.34 3.19 -9.52
C GLU A 48 6.37 3.22 -8.33
N TYR A 49 6.79 2.70 -7.18
CA TYR A 49 5.91 2.60 -6.01
C TYR A 49 5.61 3.97 -5.36
N ARG A 50 6.41 5.01 -5.63
CA ARG A 50 6.10 6.38 -5.20
C ARG A 50 4.71 6.82 -5.67
N HIS A 51 4.30 6.42 -6.88
CA HIS A 51 2.97 6.73 -7.41
C HIS A 51 1.86 6.10 -6.56
N ALA A 52 2.07 4.89 -6.05
CA ALA A 52 1.13 4.24 -5.14
C ALA A 52 1.08 4.95 -3.78
N VAL A 53 2.22 5.38 -3.23
CA VAL A 53 2.28 6.14 -1.96
C VAL A 53 1.52 7.47 -2.08
N VAL A 54 1.71 8.20 -3.19
CA VAL A 54 0.94 9.44 -3.46
C VAL A 54 -0.56 9.15 -3.60
N ALA A 55 -0.93 8.02 -4.21
CA ALA A 55 -2.32 7.62 -4.34
C ALA A 55 -2.98 7.29 -2.97
N VAL A 56 -2.25 6.68 -2.03
CA VAL A 56 -2.74 6.49 -0.64
C VAL A 56 -3.04 7.84 0.01
N ALA A 57 -2.15 8.82 -0.12
CA ALA A 57 -2.37 10.16 0.42
C ALA A 57 -3.62 10.84 -0.17
N HIS A 58 -3.89 10.65 -1.47
CA HIS A 58 -5.13 11.10 -2.09
C HIS A 58 -6.37 10.38 -1.51
N ALA A 59 -6.30 9.06 -1.32
CA ALA A 59 -7.40 8.30 -0.73
C ALA A 59 -7.69 8.74 0.71
N ALA A 60 -6.64 8.94 1.53
CA ALA A 60 -6.76 9.43 2.89
C ALA A 60 -7.46 10.79 2.93
N ALA A 61 -7.11 11.72 2.02
CA ALA A 61 -7.79 13.00 1.88
C ALA A 61 -9.29 12.85 1.53
N ALA A 62 -9.64 11.89 0.65
CA ALA A 62 -11.02 11.64 0.25
C ALA A 62 -11.85 10.91 1.33
N ALA A 63 -11.20 10.14 2.22
CA ALA A 63 -11.85 9.39 3.30
C ALA A 63 -12.46 10.30 4.40
N GLY A 64 -11.97 11.53 4.52
CA GLY A 64 -12.56 12.57 5.36
C GLY A 64 -12.03 12.63 6.80
N ASP A 65 -10.98 11.88 7.13
CA ASP A 65 -10.21 12.06 8.36
C ASP A 65 -9.03 13.01 8.10
N GLY A 66 -9.08 14.20 8.69
CA GLY A 66 -8.08 15.24 8.46
C GLY A 66 -6.71 14.97 9.09
N GLU A 67 -6.65 14.17 10.16
CA GLU A 67 -5.38 13.80 10.78
C GLU A 67 -4.69 12.72 9.94
N HIS A 68 -5.42 11.67 9.57
CA HIS A 68 -4.93 10.62 8.69
C HIS A 68 -4.48 11.17 7.34
N ALA A 69 -5.26 12.08 6.73
CA ALA A 69 -4.89 12.73 5.48
C ALA A 69 -3.59 13.56 5.58
N ARG A 70 -3.36 14.24 6.71
CA ARG A 70 -2.13 14.98 6.96
C ARG A 70 -0.93 14.03 7.10
N GLU A 71 -1.10 12.95 7.85
CA GLU A 71 -0.05 11.94 8.05
C GLU A 71 0.37 11.28 6.74
N GLU A 72 -0.58 10.79 5.94
CA GLU A 72 -0.25 10.15 4.66
C GLU A 72 0.42 11.12 3.67
N ALA A 73 0.07 12.42 3.72
CA ALA A 73 0.77 13.44 2.94
C ALA A 73 2.24 13.63 3.41
N GLU A 74 2.50 13.54 4.72
CA GLU A 74 3.86 13.58 5.28
C GLU A 74 4.64 12.28 4.97
N HIS A 75 3.97 11.13 4.89
CA HIS A 75 4.59 9.84 4.54
C HIS A 75 5.18 9.81 3.12
N VAL A 76 4.65 10.63 2.20
CA VAL A 76 5.27 10.80 0.86
C VAL A 76 6.72 11.25 0.99
N ALA A 77 7.03 12.18 1.90
CA ALA A 77 8.40 12.63 2.11
C ALA A 77 9.30 11.54 2.68
N LEU A 78 8.78 10.68 3.57
CA LEU A 78 9.52 9.52 4.08
C LEU A 78 9.85 8.51 2.97
N TRP A 79 8.91 8.30 2.03
CA TRP A 79 9.18 7.47 0.84
C TRP A 79 10.23 8.12 -0.06
N GLU A 80 10.22 9.44 -0.22
CA GLU A 80 11.23 10.16 -1.00
C GLU A 80 12.62 10.09 -0.35
N GLU A 81 12.73 10.04 0.98
CA GLU A 81 14.00 9.75 1.68
C GLU A 81 14.52 8.34 1.32
N PHE A 82 13.65 7.32 1.31
CA PHE A 82 14.01 5.97 0.86
C PHE A 82 14.46 5.97 -0.61
N ALA A 83 13.66 6.57 -1.49
CA ALA A 83 13.93 6.65 -2.91
C ALA A 83 15.27 7.33 -3.21
N ALA A 84 15.61 8.40 -2.47
CA ALA A 84 16.89 9.08 -2.58
C ALA A 84 18.06 8.18 -2.17
N ALA A 85 17.93 7.40 -1.10
CA ALA A 85 18.99 6.50 -0.62
C ALA A 85 19.32 5.38 -1.62
N VAL A 86 18.33 4.92 -2.38
CA VAL A 86 18.51 3.93 -3.45
C VAL A 86 18.78 4.57 -4.82
N GLU A 87 18.95 5.90 -4.89
CA GLU A 87 19.19 6.66 -6.13
C GLU A 87 18.08 6.48 -7.19
N ALA A 88 16.82 6.40 -6.76
CA ALA A 88 15.68 6.24 -7.64
C ALA A 88 15.35 7.51 -8.45
N PRO A 89 15.22 7.41 -9.79
CA PRO A 89 14.73 8.51 -10.61
C PRO A 89 13.20 8.67 -10.43
N LEU A 90 12.77 9.81 -9.90
CA LEU A 90 11.36 10.10 -9.59
C LEU A 90 10.62 10.86 -10.70
N ASP A 91 11.32 11.26 -11.76
CA ASP A 91 10.81 12.00 -12.92
C ASP A 91 10.41 11.10 -14.09
N ARG A 92 10.50 9.78 -13.91
CA ARG A 92 10.09 8.81 -14.93
C ARG A 92 8.58 8.78 -15.09
N GLU A 93 8.13 8.58 -16.31
CA GLU A 93 6.75 8.22 -16.58
C GLU A 93 6.47 6.82 -15.99
N PRO A 94 5.34 6.64 -15.27
CA PRO A 94 5.00 5.37 -14.66
C PRO A 94 4.75 4.30 -15.74
N THR A 95 5.04 3.05 -15.41
CA THR A 95 4.58 1.92 -16.24
C THR A 95 3.04 1.90 -16.33
N PRO A 96 2.46 1.27 -17.36
CA PRO A 96 1.00 1.13 -17.46
C PRO A 96 0.38 0.49 -16.20
N GLU A 97 1.04 -0.48 -15.60
CA GLU A 97 0.60 -1.16 -14.39
C GLU A 97 0.67 -0.25 -13.16
N THR A 98 1.73 0.53 -13.02
CA THR A 98 1.85 1.54 -11.96
C THR A 98 0.78 2.62 -12.09
N ALA A 99 0.52 3.10 -13.31
CA ALA A 99 -0.54 4.09 -13.56
C ALA A 99 -1.93 3.52 -13.22
N ASP A 100 -2.21 2.26 -13.56
CA ASP A 100 -3.46 1.58 -13.20
C ASP A 100 -3.59 1.40 -11.68
N CYS A 101 -2.50 1.04 -10.99
CA CYS A 101 -2.48 0.93 -9.54
C CYS A 101 -2.74 2.27 -8.85
N ALA A 102 -2.06 3.33 -9.27
CA ALA A 102 -2.25 4.68 -8.73
C ALA A 102 -3.71 5.13 -8.92
N ALA A 103 -4.30 4.90 -10.10
CA ALA A 103 -5.70 5.23 -10.36
C ALA A 103 -6.68 4.40 -9.52
N ALA A 104 -6.41 3.10 -9.33
CA ALA A 104 -7.23 2.23 -8.47
C ALA A 104 -7.15 2.62 -6.99
N TRP A 105 -6.03 3.22 -6.57
CA TRP A 105 -5.77 3.62 -5.19
C TRP A 105 -6.23 5.04 -4.86
N SER A 106 -6.60 5.89 -5.83
CA SER A 106 -6.96 7.29 -5.60
C SER A 106 -8.43 7.64 -5.92
N PRO A 107 -9.44 6.92 -5.38
CA PRO A 107 -10.83 7.30 -5.61
C PRO A 107 -11.19 8.60 -4.87
N ASP A 108 -11.99 9.46 -5.51
CA ASP A 108 -12.45 10.73 -4.92
C ASP A 108 -13.65 10.58 -3.96
N GLU A 109 -14.25 9.39 -3.86
CA GLU A 109 -15.46 9.15 -3.06
C GLU A 109 -15.12 8.47 -1.73
N ARG A 110 -15.63 9.05 -0.63
CA ARG A 110 -15.31 8.66 0.75
C ARG A 110 -15.34 7.15 1.01
N PHE A 111 -16.43 6.45 0.69
CA PHE A 111 -16.52 5.03 1.02
C PHE A 111 -15.64 4.14 0.13
N ARG A 112 -15.44 4.52 -1.14
CA ARG A 112 -14.45 3.86 -2.01
C ARG A 112 -13.03 4.06 -1.47
N ALA A 113 -12.69 5.28 -1.04
CA ALA A 113 -11.40 5.59 -0.45
C ALA A 113 -11.16 4.77 0.82
N LEU A 114 -12.13 4.73 1.73
CA LEU A 114 -12.05 3.90 2.93
C LEU A 114 -11.87 2.40 2.62
N ALA A 115 -12.52 1.89 1.56
CA ALA A 115 -12.36 0.49 1.14
C ALA A 115 -10.95 0.20 0.61
N VAL A 116 -10.37 1.13 -0.15
CA VAL A 116 -8.96 1.07 -0.61
C VAL A 116 -8.02 1.14 0.58
N LEU A 117 -8.17 2.13 1.47
CA LEU A 117 -7.32 2.33 2.64
C LEU A 117 -7.32 1.08 3.52
N TYR A 118 -8.49 0.55 3.88
CA TYR A 118 -8.56 -0.70 4.64
C TYR A 118 -7.83 -1.85 3.96
N ALA A 119 -8.01 -2.03 2.65
CA ALA A 119 -7.36 -3.12 1.91
C ALA A 119 -5.83 -2.99 1.89
N VAL A 120 -5.32 -1.78 1.68
CA VAL A 120 -3.88 -1.47 1.61
C VAL A 120 -3.24 -1.51 3.00
N GLU A 121 -3.75 -0.71 3.93
CA GLU A 121 -3.17 -0.50 5.27
C GLU A 121 -3.27 -1.77 6.13
N SER A 122 -4.28 -2.62 5.93
CA SER A 122 -4.33 -3.92 6.64
C SER A 122 -3.23 -4.90 6.17
N ALA A 123 -2.63 -4.68 5.01
CA ALA A 123 -1.51 -5.47 4.48
C ALA A 123 -0.13 -4.87 4.84
N GLN A 124 -0.04 -3.54 4.89
CA GLN A 124 1.22 -2.80 5.04
C GLN A 124 2.08 -3.21 6.25
N PRO A 125 1.54 -3.52 7.45
CA PRO A 125 2.38 -3.91 8.58
C PRO A 125 3.27 -5.13 8.30
N ALA A 126 2.75 -6.14 7.60
CA ALA A 126 3.54 -7.30 7.23
C ALA A 126 4.53 -6.97 6.11
N ILE A 127 4.06 -6.24 5.09
CA ILE A 127 4.86 -5.80 3.94
C ILE A 127 6.06 -4.96 4.39
N SER A 128 5.82 -3.96 5.24
CA SER A 128 6.85 -3.05 5.73
C SER A 128 7.86 -3.74 6.64
N ARG A 129 7.44 -4.71 7.45
CA ARG A 129 8.39 -5.57 8.20
C ARG A 129 9.28 -6.40 7.28
N THR A 130 8.72 -7.04 6.26
CA THR A 130 9.50 -7.79 5.27
C THR A 130 10.46 -6.89 4.51
N LYS A 131 10.01 -5.70 4.09
CA LYS A 131 10.87 -4.74 3.41
C LYS A 131 12.03 -4.29 4.29
N LEU A 132 11.73 -3.85 5.51
CA LEU A 132 12.74 -3.41 6.47
C LEU A 132 13.78 -4.49 6.74
N ALA A 133 13.34 -5.73 6.97
CA ALA A 133 14.26 -6.86 7.17
C ALA A 133 15.19 -7.05 5.97
N GLY A 134 14.64 -7.08 4.75
CA GLY A 134 15.47 -7.20 3.54
C GLY A 134 16.43 -6.02 3.33
N LEU A 135 16.01 -4.78 3.61
CA LEU A 135 16.88 -3.60 3.50
C LEU A 135 18.12 -3.74 4.39
N VAL A 136 17.91 -4.16 5.63
CA VAL A 136 18.99 -4.32 6.62
C VAL A 136 19.84 -5.54 6.30
N GLU A 137 19.24 -6.68 5.98
CA GLU A 137 19.95 -7.94 5.79
C GLU A 137 20.68 -8.04 4.45
N HIS A 138 20.18 -7.38 3.40
CA HIS A 138 20.64 -7.61 2.03
C HIS A 138 21.03 -6.36 1.25
N TYR A 139 20.44 -5.20 1.53
CA TYR A 139 20.61 -4.00 0.72
C TYR A 139 21.44 -2.89 1.39
N GLY A 140 22.07 -3.20 2.53
CA GLY A 140 23.10 -2.35 3.14
C GLY A 140 22.59 -1.19 3.97
N PHE A 141 21.34 -1.24 4.44
CA PHE A 141 20.78 -0.25 5.37
C PHE A 141 21.11 -0.60 6.82
N ASP A 142 21.30 0.41 7.66
CA ASP A 142 21.33 0.23 9.10
C ASP A 142 19.91 0.11 9.68
N GLY A 143 19.77 -0.57 10.82
CA GLY A 143 18.46 -0.81 11.44
C GLY A 143 17.72 0.46 11.88
N ASP A 144 18.46 1.54 12.18
CA ASP A 144 17.96 2.86 12.55
C ASP A 144 18.15 3.91 11.44
N ASP A 145 18.43 3.48 10.20
CA ASP A 145 18.57 4.38 9.06
C ASP A 145 17.29 5.22 8.88
N ARG A 146 17.47 6.52 8.64
CA ARG A 146 16.39 7.45 8.33
C ARG A 146 15.70 7.10 7.02
N ALA A 147 16.46 6.64 6.03
CA ALA A 147 15.93 6.21 4.75
C ALA A 147 15.04 4.95 4.86
N ALA A 148 15.07 4.25 6.00
CA ALA A 148 14.18 3.14 6.31
C ALA A 148 12.97 3.53 7.21
N GLU A 149 12.83 4.81 7.58
CA GLU A 149 11.78 5.30 8.49
C GLU A 149 10.37 5.00 7.97
N TYR A 150 10.13 5.15 6.67
CA TYR A 150 8.84 4.82 6.05
C TYR A 150 8.38 3.41 6.45
N PHE A 151 9.27 2.42 6.34
CA PHE A 151 8.95 1.02 6.64
C PHE A 151 8.82 0.76 8.14
N ARG A 152 9.65 1.39 8.98
CA ARG A 152 9.52 1.28 10.44
C ARG A 152 8.19 1.82 10.92
N LEU A 153 7.79 2.99 10.41
CA LEU A 153 6.52 3.61 10.73
C LEU A 153 5.33 2.73 10.30
N HIS A 154 5.27 2.32 9.03
CA HIS A 154 4.14 1.55 8.49
C HIS A 154 4.11 0.08 8.98
N ALA A 155 5.19 -0.42 9.59
CA ALA A 155 5.16 -1.70 10.30
C ALA A 155 4.21 -1.69 11.51
N GLU A 156 3.91 -0.51 12.06
CA GLU A 156 3.09 -0.33 13.26
C GLU A 156 1.89 0.57 13.03
N ARG A 157 2.09 1.75 12.42
CA ARG A 157 1.06 2.80 12.30
C ARG A 157 -0.19 2.33 11.56
N ASP A 158 0.00 1.56 10.50
CA ASP A 158 -1.10 1.09 9.66
C ASP A 158 -2.03 0.09 10.36
N LEU A 159 -1.65 -0.45 11.53
CA LEU A 159 -2.58 -1.21 12.37
C LEU A 159 -3.71 -0.31 12.90
N GLU A 160 -3.39 0.93 13.28
CA GLU A 160 -4.38 1.91 13.74
C GLU A 160 -5.15 2.50 12.57
N HIS A 161 -4.48 2.82 11.44
CA HIS A 161 -5.16 3.32 10.24
C HIS A 161 -6.16 2.28 9.69
N ALA A 162 -5.75 1.01 9.55
CA ALA A 162 -6.66 -0.04 9.12
C ALA A 162 -7.84 -0.22 10.09
N ARG A 163 -7.62 -0.06 11.40
CA ARG A 163 -8.70 -0.10 12.38
C ARG A 163 -9.67 1.06 12.21
N ALA A 164 -9.17 2.28 12.03
CA ALA A 164 -9.99 3.48 11.81
C ALA A 164 -10.79 3.36 10.50
N SER A 165 -10.15 2.94 9.41
CA SER A 165 -10.78 2.66 8.13
C SER A 165 -11.91 1.62 8.26
N ARG A 166 -11.67 0.55 9.01
CA ARG A 166 -12.69 -0.47 9.32
C ARG A 166 -13.89 0.10 10.09
N GLU A 167 -13.63 0.87 11.14
CA GLU A 167 -14.68 1.48 11.97
C GLU A 167 -15.52 2.45 11.13
N ALA A 168 -14.90 3.25 10.26
CA ALA A 168 -15.59 4.15 9.34
C ALA A 168 -16.39 3.40 8.24
N LEU A 169 -15.89 2.28 7.74
CA LEU A 169 -16.61 1.42 6.78
C LEU A 169 -17.88 0.79 7.37
N ALA A 170 -18.02 0.74 8.70
CA ALA A 170 -19.25 0.31 9.34
C ALA A 170 -20.45 1.18 8.97
N GLU A 171 -20.21 2.45 8.66
CA GLU A 171 -21.22 3.43 8.27
C GLU A 171 -21.67 3.27 6.80
N ALA A 172 -20.98 2.43 6.02
CA ALA A 172 -21.30 2.24 4.61
C ALA A 172 -22.69 1.61 4.42
N PRO A 173 -23.53 2.14 3.49
CA PRO A 173 -24.82 1.55 3.19
C PRO A 173 -24.69 0.08 2.75
N ALA A 174 -25.52 -0.81 3.30
CA ALA A 174 -25.47 -2.24 3.00
C ALA A 174 -25.55 -2.55 1.50
N ALA A 175 -26.35 -1.77 0.75
CA ALA A 175 -26.50 -1.91 -0.71
C ALA A 175 -25.20 -1.64 -1.50
N ARG A 176 -24.22 -0.95 -0.91
CA ARG A 176 -22.92 -0.65 -1.53
C ARG A 176 -21.85 -1.67 -1.23
N ARG A 177 -22.06 -2.63 -0.32
CA ARG A 177 -20.99 -3.57 0.11
C ARG A 177 -20.35 -4.33 -1.04
N ALA A 178 -21.15 -4.81 -2.00
CA ALA A 178 -20.62 -5.53 -3.16
C ALA A 178 -19.73 -4.65 -4.06
N GLU A 179 -20.13 -3.38 -4.24
CA GLU A 179 -19.32 -2.39 -4.96
C GLU A 179 -18.02 -2.09 -4.21
N LEU A 180 -18.08 -1.84 -2.90
CA LEU A 180 -16.91 -1.52 -2.08
C LEU A 180 -15.92 -2.69 -2.01
N LEU A 181 -16.42 -3.93 -1.93
CA LEU A 181 -15.58 -5.12 -2.03
C LEU A 181 -14.85 -5.18 -3.37
N ALA A 182 -15.55 -4.91 -4.49
CA ALA A 182 -14.92 -4.91 -5.81
C ALA A 182 -13.86 -3.81 -5.96
N VAL A 183 -14.08 -2.64 -5.35
CA VAL A 183 -13.09 -1.56 -5.31
C VAL A 183 -11.84 -1.97 -4.52
N ALA A 184 -12.02 -2.51 -3.31
CA ALA A 184 -10.93 -3.00 -2.48
C ALA A 184 -10.13 -4.13 -3.17
N GLU A 185 -10.83 -5.10 -3.77
CA GLU A 185 -10.17 -6.20 -4.49
C GLU A 185 -9.42 -5.71 -5.72
N ARG A 186 -9.96 -4.73 -6.46
CA ARG A 186 -9.23 -4.11 -7.58
C ARG A 186 -7.96 -3.39 -7.11
N ALA A 187 -7.98 -2.71 -5.96
CA ALA A 187 -6.79 -2.08 -5.41
C ALA A 187 -5.68 -3.10 -5.08
N LEU A 188 -6.06 -4.25 -4.51
CA LEU A 188 -5.13 -5.34 -4.21
C LEU A 188 -4.56 -5.99 -5.48
N GLU A 189 -5.42 -6.29 -6.45
CA GLU A 189 -5.00 -6.82 -7.76
C GLU A 189 -4.08 -5.85 -8.50
N ALA A 190 -4.37 -4.55 -8.47
CA ALA A 190 -3.55 -3.56 -9.15
C ALA A 190 -2.16 -3.42 -8.52
N ASN A 191 -2.03 -3.59 -7.19
CA ASN A 191 -0.73 -3.65 -6.50
C ASN A 191 0.07 -4.88 -6.93
N TRP A 192 -0.58 -6.04 -7.07
CA TRP A 192 0.07 -7.22 -7.64
C TRP A 192 0.59 -6.94 -9.06
N ARG A 193 -0.24 -6.36 -9.93
CA ARG A 193 0.14 -6.04 -11.30
C ARG A 193 1.22 -4.97 -11.40
N LEU A 194 1.26 -4.00 -10.48
CA LEU A 194 2.37 -3.05 -10.36
C LEU A 194 3.68 -3.83 -10.23
N LEU A 195 3.73 -4.85 -9.37
CA LEU A 195 4.93 -5.68 -9.21
C LEU A 195 5.22 -6.54 -10.46
N ASP A 196 4.20 -7.00 -11.19
CA ASP A 196 4.40 -7.64 -12.50
C ASP A 196 5.07 -6.65 -13.49
N GLY A 197 4.68 -5.37 -13.45
CA GLY A 197 5.29 -4.30 -14.24
C GLY A 197 6.74 -4.04 -13.86
N VAL A 198 7.02 -3.98 -12.56
CA VAL A 198 8.37 -3.83 -12.00
C VAL A 198 9.28 -4.98 -12.44
N GLU A 199 8.86 -6.24 -12.27
CA GLU A 199 9.65 -7.42 -12.63
C GLU A 199 9.92 -7.56 -14.14
N ARG A 200 9.10 -6.97 -15.01
CA ARG A 200 9.34 -7.01 -16.47
C ARG A 200 10.30 -5.93 -16.96
N ALA A 201 10.39 -4.82 -16.24
CA ALA A 201 11.20 -3.66 -16.62
C ALA A 201 12.56 -3.63 -15.92
N ALA A 202 12.69 -4.38 -14.83
CA ALA A 202 13.90 -4.78 -14.12
C ALA A 202 14.70 -5.81 -14.94
#